data_AF-A0A8H6MYC9-F1
#
_entry.id   AF-A0A8H6MYC9-F1
#
_cell.length_a   1.000
_cell.length_b   1.000
_cell.length_c   1.000
_cell.angle_alpha   90.00
_cell.angle_beta   90.00
_cell.angle_gamma   90.00
#
_symmetry.space_group_name_H-M   'P 1'
#
loop_
_entity.id
_entity.type
_entity.pdbx_description
1 polymer ?
#
loop_
_entity_poly.entity_id
_entity_poly.type
_entity_poly.pdbx_seq_one_letter_code
_entity_poly.pdbx_strand_id
1 'polypeptide(L)' 'MLGFVFATGFAFEMGFNGAMNKYWDYLNRGRQWKDIRHKYIEGGDEDDE' A
#
# COMPACT_ATOMS: atom_id res chain seq x y z
N MET A 1 22.37 -12.99 22.71
CA MET A 1 21.15 -13.61 22.16
C MET A 1 20.09 -12.58 21.77
N LEU A 2 19.66 -11.68 22.67
CA LEU A 2 18.59 -10.71 22.41
C LEU A 2 18.85 -9.77 21.20
N GLY A 3 20.07 -9.24 21.05
CA GLY A 3 20.39 -8.35 19.92
C GLY A 3 20.20 -9.01 18.54
N PHE A 4 20.49 -10.31 18.42
CA PHE A 4 20.27 -11.05 17.18
C PHE A 4 18.78 -11.25 16.89
N VAL A 5 17.98 -11.54 17.93
CA VAL A 5 16.52 -11.67 17.82
C VAL A 5 15.91 -10.36 17.35
N PHE A 6 16.28 -9.24 17.95
CA PHE A 6 15.77 -7.93 17.55
C PHE A 6 16.22 -7.52 16.15
N ALA A 7 17.51 -7.68 15.82
CA ALA A 7 18.02 -7.34 14.49
C ALA A 7 17.32 -8.13 13.38
N THR A 8 17.10 -9.43 13.60
CA THR A 8 16.37 -10.29 12.67
C THR A 8 14.90 -9.90 12.58
N GLY A 9 14.28 -9.55 13.71
CA GLY A 9 12.90 -9.05 13.77
C GLY A 9 12.69 -7.81 12.90
N PHE A 10 13.54 -6.79 13.05
CA PHE A 10 13.46 -5.57 12.24
C PHE A 10 13.71 -5.82 10.75
N ALA A 11 14.72 -6.65 10.43
CA ALA A 11 15.01 -7.01 9.04
C ALA A 11 13.83 -7.75 8.39
N PHE A 12 13.22 -8.68 9.11
CA PHE A 12 12.04 -9.40 8.67
C PHE A 12 10.84 -8.47 8.50
N GLU A 13 10.55 -7.61 9.47
CA GLU A 13 9.42 -6.66 9.42
C GLU A 13 9.49 -5.78 8.16
N MET A 14 10.64 -5.18 7.87
CA MET A 14 10.81 -4.34 6.68
C MET A 14 10.55 -5.11 5.39
N GLY A 15 11.13 -6.31 5.26
CA GLY A 15 10.96 -7.15 4.08
C GLY A 15 9.52 -7.67 3.93
N PHE A 16 8.95 -8.16 5.01
CA PHE A 16 7.60 -8.74 5.06
C PHE A 16 6.54 -7.68 4.74
N ASN A 17 6.58 -6.52 5.40
CA ASN A 17 5.61 -5.44 5.14
C ASN A 17 5.67 -4.97 3.68
N GLY A 18 6.87 -4.79 3.13
CA GLY A 18 7.05 -4.39 1.74
C GLY A 18 6.50 -5.43 0.75
N ALA A 19 6.76 -6.72 1.00
CA ALA A 19 6.28 -7.81 0.16
C ALA A 19 4.75 -7.96 0.23
N MET A 20 4.19 -7.95 1.44
CA MET A 20 2.76 -8.13 1.65
C MET A 20 1.94 -6.95 1.13
N ASN A 21 2.45 -5.71 1.26
CA ASN A 21 1.82 -4.54 0.65
C ASN A 21 1.76 -4.68 -0.88
N LYS A 22 2.86 -5.07 -1.54
CA LYS A 22 2.86 -5.28 -3.00
C LYS A 22 1.92 -6.39 -3.42
N TYR A 23 1.87 -7.49 -2.65
CA TYR A 23 0.98 -8.60 -2.92
C TYR A 23 -0.50 -8.18 -2.80
N TRP A 24 -0.85 -7.47 -1.73
CA TRP A 24 -2.18 -6.91 -1.54
C TRP A 24 -2.56 -5.94 -2.66
N ASP A 25 -1.64 -5.05 -3.04
CA ASP A 25 -1.83 -4.07 -4.10
C ASP A 25 -2.13 -4.74 -5.44
N TYR A 26 -1.44 -5.83 -5.74
CA TYR A 26 -1.66 -6.61 -6.95
C TYR A 26 -3.05 -7.24 -6.98
N LEU A 27 -3.47 -7.88 -5.88
CA LEU A 27 -4.78 -8.52 -5.79
C LEU A 27 -5.95 -7.53 -5.81
N ASN A 28 -5.73 -6.30 -5.35
CA ASN A 28 -6.78 -5.29 -5.24
C ASN A 28 -6.63 -4.14 -6.26
N ARG A 29 -5.81 -4.33 -7.30
CA ARG A 29 -5.61 -3.32 -8.34
C ARG A 29 -6.94 -2.88 -8.95
N GLY A 30 -7.10 -1.56 -9.11
CA GLY A 30 -8.31 -0.94 -9.65
C GLY A 30 -9.44 -0.75 -8.63
N ARG A 31 -9.26 -1.24 -7.40
CA ARG A 31 -10.24 -1.07 -6.30
C ARG A 31 -9.71 -0.20 -5.17
N GLN A 32 -8.42 0.06 -5.13
CA GLN A 32 -7.82 0.86 -4.07
C GLN A 32 -8.06 2.34 -4.30
N TRP A 33 -8.18 3.11 -3.22
CA TRP A 33 -8.34 4.56 -3.32
C TRP A 33 -7.26 5.22 -4.18
N LYS A 34 -5.99 4.84 -4.03
CA LYS A 34 -4.89 5.35 -4.87
C LYS A 34 -5.09 5.11 -6.37
N ASP A 35 -5.82 4.05 -6.74
CA ASP A 35 -6.11 3.71 -8.13
C ASP A 35 -7.31 4.51 -8.66
N ILE A 36 -8.31 4.83 -7.83
CA ILE A 36 -9.58 5.43 -8.28
C ILE A 36 -9.76 6.90 -7.90
N ARG A 37 -8.91 7.46 -7.03
CA ARG A 37 -9.07 8.81 -6.46
C ARG A 37 -9.20 9.92 -7.51
N HIS A 38 -8.52 9.78 -8.64
CA HIS A 38 -8.55 10.77 -9.71
C HIS A 38 -9.97 11.02 -10.23
N LYS A 39 -10.82 9.99 -10.24
CA LYS A 39 -12.23 10.09 -10.65
C LYS A 39 -13.07 11.01 -9.77
N TYR A 40 -12.66 11.24 -8.53
CA TYR A 40 -13.45 11.96 -7.53
C TYR A 40 -12.84 13.29 -7.12
N ILE A 41 -11.53 13.46 -7.32
CA ILE A 41 -10.82 14.71 -6.99
C ILE A 41 -10.72 15.61 -8.22
N GLU A 42 -10.53 15.03 -9.40
CA GLU A 42 -10.42 15.79 -10.66
C GLU A 42 -11.76 15.75 -11.43
N GLY A 43 -12.45 14.61 -11.43
CA GLY A 43 -13.76 14.46 -12.10
C GLY A 43 -14.95 15.08 -11.36
N GLY A 44 -14.76 15.60 -10.14
CA GLY A 44 -15.83 16.30 -9.42
C GLY A 44 -16.16 17.68 -10.03
N ASP A 45 -15.23 18.28 -10.76
CA ASP A 45 -15.42 19.60 -11.37
C ASP A 45 -16.13 19.52 -12.73
N GLU A 46 -16.11 18.36 -13.42
CA GLU A 46 -16.73 18.18 -14.75
C GLU A 46 -18.21 17.78 -14.70
N ASP A 47 -18.69 17.22 -13.59
CA ASP A 47 -20.10 16.81 -13.39
C ASP A 47 -20.97 17.94 -12.76
N ASP A 48 -20.35 19.06 -12.35
CA ASP A 48 -21.01 20.25 -11.76
C ASP A 48 -21.20 21.42 -12.78
N GLU A 49 -20.83 21.25 -14.06
CA GLU A 49 -21.16 22.15 -15.21
C GLU A 49 -22.24 21.56 -16.13
#